data_AF-D2EFM2-F1
#
_entry.id   AF-D2EFM2-F1
#
_cell.length_a   1.000
_cell.length_b   1.000
_cell.length_c   1.000
_cell.angle_alpha   90.00
_cell.angle_beta   90.00
_cell.angle_gamma   90.00
#
_symmetry.space_group_name_H-M   'P 1'
#
loop_
_entity.id
_entity.type
_entity.pdbx_description
1 polymer ?
#
loop_
_entity_poly.entity_id
_entity_poly.type
_entity_poly.pdbx_seq_one_letter_code
_entity_poly.pdbx_strand_id
1 'polypeptide(L)'
;MAISVYVFKEENYYKQIYQIIKENDNKSIIIVTTNKPADMILNEINEEKIKTQNLFFIDTISKYIGKKELPKNDNVVYIDDPANLTEIGIVTKLGIEKITGEKVLIFDSLTTLSLYNSSKNVVRFYNFFFQLARVNDIETIIIALESDIDKEALNSIHGLVDQVKTYDR
;
A
#
# COMPACT_ATOMS: atom_id res chain seq x y z
N MET A 1 15.53 5.81 6.81
CA MET A 1 14.14 5.94 6.32
C MET A 1 14.08 6.76 5.03
N ALA A 2 13.23 6.35 4.08
CA ALA A 2 12.87 7.12 2.89
C ALA A 2 11.38 6.91 2.57
N ILE A 3 10.72 7.96 2.09
CA ILE A 3 9.35 7.92 1.58
C ILE A 3 9.42 8.16 0.07
N SER A 4 8.99 7.16 -0.70
CA SER A 4 9.09 7.18 -2.16
C SER A 4 7.73 6.94 -2.81
N VAL A 5 7.45 7.67 -3.89
CA VAL A 5 6.34 7.34 -4.81
C VAL A 5 6.92 6.62 -6.02
N TYR A 6 6.33 5.48 -6.36
CA TYR A 6 6.67 4.67 -7.51
C TYR A 6 5.52 4.77 -8.52
N VAL A 7 5.83 5.31 -9.70
CA VAL A 7 4.89 5.44 -10.81
C VAL A 7 5.10 4.28 -11.77
N PHE A 8 4.07 3.44 -11.91
CA PHE A 8 4.08 2.20 -12.68
C PHE A 8 3.20 2.28 -13.92
N LYS A 9 3.62 1.58 -14.97
CA LYS A 9 2.79 1.29 -16.15
C LYS A 9 1.88 0.09 -15.87
N GLU A 10 0.69 0.10 -16.47
CA GLU A 10 -0.31 -0.96 -16.28
C GLU A 10 0.22 -2.36 -16.60
N GLU A 11 0.95 -2.49 -17.72
CA GLU A 11 1.49 -3.76 -18.25
C GLU A 11 2.40 -4.52 -17.28
N ASN A 12 3.00 -3.84 -16.30
CA ASN A 12 3.97 -4.44 -15.37
C ASN A 12 3.61 -4.19 -13.89
N TYR A 13 2.43 -3.67 -13.60
CA TYR A 13 2.06 -3.14 -12.29
C TYR A 13 2.35 -4.11 -11.13
N TYR A 14 1.72 -5.29 -11.12
CA TYR A 14 1.89 -6.26 -10.04
C TYR A 14 3.24 -6.95 -10.05
N LYS A 15 3.82 -7.18 -11.24
CA LYS A 15 5.18 -7.72 -11.35
C LYS A 15 6.20 -6.82 -10.65
N GLN A 16 6.06 -5.50 -10.80
CA GLN A 16 6.91 -4.52 -10.13
C GLN A 16 6.65 -4.48 -8.60
N ILE A 17 5.40 -4.62 -8.16
CA ILE A 17 5.08 -4.77 -6.73
C ILE A 17 5.74 -6.02 -6.13
N TYR A 18 5.67 -7.16 -6.82
CA TYR A 18 6.25 -8.42 -6.35
C TYR A 18 7.76 -8.36 -6.29
N GLN A 19 8.38 -7.65 -7.24
CA GLN A 19 9.79 -7.35 -7.18
C GLN A 19 10.16 -6.50 -5.95
N ILE A 20 9.40 -5.44 -5.63
CA ILE A 20 9.61 -4.63 -4.42
C ILE A 20 9.47 -5.47 -3.15
N ILE A 21 8.45 -6.34 -3.09
CA ILE A 21 8.24 -7.25 -1.95
C ILE A 21 9.45 -8.17 -1.80
N LYS A 22 9.93 -8.75 -2.89
CA LYS A 22 11.10 -9.64 -2.90
C LYS A 22 12.39 -8.93 -2.50
N GLU A 23 12.59 -7.69 -2.93
CA GLU A 23 13.75 -6.86 -2.57
C GLU A 23 13.76 -6.48 -1.07
N ASN A 24 12.62 -6.63 -0.38
CA ASN A 24 12.45 -6.33 1.05
C ASN A 24 12.09 -7.57 1.89
N ASP A 25 12.37 -8.80 1.41
CA ASP A 25 11.97 -10.05 2.08
C ASP A 25 12.63 -10.27 3.46
N ASN A 26 13.68 -9.51 3.76
CA ASN A 26 14.39 -9.49 5.04
C ASN A 26 13.71 -8.60 6.11
N LYS A 27 12.68 -7.82 5.74
CA LYS A 27 11.93 -6.92 6.63
C LYS A 27 10.48 -7.41 6.77
N SER A 28 9.78 -6.90 7.77
CA SER A 28 8.32 -7.03 7.83
C SER A 28 7.65 -6.03 6.90
N ILE A 29 6.74 -6.49 6.04
CA ILE A 29 6.09 -5.66 5.04
C ILE A 29 4.62 -5.52 5.38
N ILE A 30 4.19 -4.29 5.62
CA ILE A 30 2.78 -3.93 5.78
C ILE A 30 2.27 -3.41 4.44
N ILE A 31 1.24 -4.04 3.89
CA ILE A 31 0.67 -3.70 2.58
C ILE A 31 -0.77 -3.23 2.78
N VAL A 32 -1.03 -1.96 2.47
CA VAL A 32 -2.41 -1.47 2.29
C VAL A 32 -2.78 -1.68 0.84
N THR A 33 -3.78 -2.51 0.56
CA THR A 33 -4.27 -2.74 -0.79
C THR A 33 -5.69 -2.21 -0.98
N THR A 34 -5.90 -1.52 -2.11
CA THR A 34 -7.12 -0.81 -2.49
C THR A 34 -7.67 -1.23 -3.85
N ASN A 35 -6.91 -2.03 -4.61
CA ASN A 35 -7.20 -2.39 -6.00
C ASN A 35 -7.35 -3.90 -6.21
N LYS A 36 -6.59 -4.75 -5.52
CA LYS A 36 -6.65 -6.21 -5.64
C LYS A 36 -6.77 -6.88 -4.27
N PRO A 37 -7.71 -7.82 -4.09
CA PRO A 37 -7.83 -8.61 -2.87
C PRO A 37 -6.51 -9.19 -2.38
N ALA A 38 -6.26 -9.13 -1.07
CA ALA A 38 -5.02 -9.59 -0.46
C ALA A 38 -4.75 -11.08 -0.70
N ASP A 39 -5.80 -11.91 -0.77
CA ASP A 39 -5.66 -13.34 -1.03
C ASP A 39 -5.22 -13.63 -2.48
N MET A 40 -5.66 -12.81 -3.45
CA MET A 40 -5.16 -12.91 -4.83
C MET A 40 -3.68 -12.54 -4.89
N ILE A 41 -3.29 -11.45 -4.23
CA ILE A 41 -1.87 -11.05 -4.13
C ILE A 41 -1.04 -12.17 -3.48
N LEU A 42 -1.51 -12.74 -2.37
CA LEU A 42 -0.83 -13.84 -1.68
C LEU A 42 -0.67 -15.07 -2.57
N ASN A 43 -1.70 -15.44 -3.33
CA ASN A 43 -1.62 -16.59 -4.26
C ASN A 43 -0.58 -16.34 -5.35
N GLU A 44 -0.60 -15.18 -5.99
CA GLU A 44 0.35 -14.82 -7.05
C GLU A 44 1.80 -14.78 -6.53
N ILE A 45 2.04 -14.21 -5.35
CA ILE A 45 3.37 -14.16 -4.71
C ILE A 45 3.87 -15.57 -4.32
N ASN A 46 2.98 -16.46 -3.88
CA ASN A 46 3.31 -17.85 -3.58
C ASN A 46 3.70 -18.63 -4.85
N GLU A 47 3.02 -18.39 -5.98
CA GLU A 47 3.39 -18.97 -7.28
C GLU A 47 4.79 -18.52 -7.73
N GLU A 48 5.15 -17.27 -7.45
CA GLU A 48 6.50 -16.73 -7.69
C GLU A 48 7.56 -17.19 -6.67
N LYS A 49 7.18 -18.02 -5.68
CA LYS A 49 8.06 -18.55 -4.61
C LYS A 49 8.71 -17.45 -3.76
N ILE A 50 8.03 -16.33 -3.59
CA ILE A 50 8.45 -15.23 -2.71
C ILE A 50 7.99 -15.56 -1.28
N LYS A 51 8.84 -15.27 -0.28
CA LYS A 51 8.52 -15.55 1.12
C LYS A 51 7.38 -14.65 1.62
N THR A 52 6.35 -15.26 2.19
CA THR A 52 5.14 -14.55 2.67
C THR A 52 5.05 -14.43 4.20
N GLN A 53 5.96 -15.07 4.94
CA GLN A 53 5.95 -15.11 6.42
C GLN A 53 6.04 -13.74 7.11
N ASN A 54 6.51 -12.72 6.39
CA ASN A 54 6.73 -11.38 6.90
C ASN A 54 5.71 -10.35 6.37
N LEU A 55 4.65 -10.80 5.69
CA LEU A 55 3.64 -9.93 5.11
C LEU A 55 2.46 -9.74 6.06
N PHE A 56 2.00 -8.49 6.18
CA PHE A 56 0.77 -8.12 6.85
C PHE A 56 -0.07 -7.24 5.93
N PHE A 57 -1.32 -7.61 5.69
CA PHE A 57 -2.21 -6.92 4.76
C PHE A 57 -3.31 -6.14 5.48
N ILE A 58 -3.58 -4.98 4.93
CA ILE A 58 -4.76 -4.16 5.21
C ILE A 58 -5.54 -4.14 3.89
N ASP A 59 -6.50 -5.04 3.79
CA ASP A 59 -7.31 -5.25 2.60
C ASP A 59 -8.57 -4.37 2.67
N THR A 60 -8.65 -3.39 1.78
CA THR A 60 -9.77 -2.46 1.74
C THR A 60 -10.77 -2.78 0.61
N ILE A 61 -10.50 -3.80 -0.20
CA ILE A 61 -11.23 -4.04 -1.45
C ILE A 61 -12.04 -5.34 -1.42
N SER A 62 -11.57 -6.39 -0.72
CA SER A 62 -12.24 -7.70 -0.68
C SER A 62 -13.69 -7.63 -0.20
N LYS A 63 -13.93 -6.92 0.91
CA LYS A 63 -15.29 -6.73 1.42
C LYS A 63 -16.11 -5.79 0.55
N TYR A 64 -15.49 -4.71 0.07
CA TYR A 64 -16.14 -3.73 -0.79
C TYR A 64 -16.74 -4.34 -2.06
N ILE A 65 -16.04 -5.30 -2.68
CA ILE A 65 -16.54 -6.03 -3.85
C ILE A 65 -17.49 -7.19 -3.51
N GLY A 66 -17.90 -7.33 -2.26
CA GLY A 66 -18.87 -8.32 -1.81
C GLY A 66 -18.34 -9.76 -1.75
N LYS A 67 -17.04 -9.94 -1.54
CA LYS A 67 -16.43 -11.28 -1.46
C LYS A 67 -17.02 -12.07 -0.28
N LYS A 68 -17.69 -13.18 -0.59
CA LYS A 68 -18.40 -14.02 0.39
C LYS A 68 -17.46 -14.78 1.33
N GLU A 69 -16.31 -15.19 0.81
CA GLU A 69 -15.30 -15.92 1.57
C GLU A 69 -14.09 -15.03 1.79
N LEU A 70 -13.90 -14.65 3.05
CA LEU A 70 -12.69 -13.97 3.50
C LEU A 70 -11.85 -15.01 4.24
N PRO A 71 -10.74 -15.48 3.65
CA PRO A 71 -9.86 -16.42 4.32
C PRO A 71 -9.49 -15.90 5.71
N LYS A 72 -9.69 -16.74 6.74
CA LYS A 72 -9.20 -16.44 8.08
C LYS A 72 -7.68 -16.51 8.04
N ASN A 73 -7.04 -15.36 8.10
CA ASN A 73 -5.59 -15.22 8.12
C ASN A 73 -5.24 -14.12 9.13
N ASP A 74 -4.46 -14.47 10.16
CA ASP A 74 -4.08 -13.54 11.23
C ASP A 74 -3.20 -12.38 10.72
N ASN A 75 -2.69 -12.51 9.50
CA ASN A 75 -1.89 -11.50 8.80
C ASN A 75 -2.71 -10.65 7.83
N VAL A 76 -4.04 -10.74 7.82
CA VAL A 76 -4.91 -9.91 6.97
C VAL A 76 -5.99 -9.26 7.80
N VAL A 77 -6.09 -7.94 7.75
CA VAL A 77 -7.20 -7.17 8.31
C VAL A 77 -8.04 -6.63 7.17
N TYR A 78 -9.34 -6.92 7.19
CA TYR A 78 -10.28 -6.51 6.16
C TYR A 78 -11.09 -5.29 6.59
N ILE A 79 -10.97 -4.21 5.85
CA ILE A 79 -11.75 -2.97 5.96
C ILE A 79 -12.92 -3.03 4.98
N ASP A 80 -14.07 -2.49 5.39
CA ASP A 80 -15.32 -2.62 4.64
C ASP A 80 -15.35 -1.73 3.37
N ASP A 81 -14.72 -0.55 3.43
CA ASP A 81 -14.79 0.48 2.39
C ASP A 81 -13.42 1.16 2.17
N PRO A 82 -12.88 1.18 0.93
CA PRO A 82 -11.63 1.89 0.61
C PRO A 82 -11.72 3.42 0.78
N ALA A 83 -12.92 3.99 0.86
CA ALA A 83 -13.13 5.41 1.18
C ALA A 83 -12.89 5.72 2.67
N ASN A 84 -12.85 4.71 3.55
CA ASN A 84 -12.71 4.92 5.00
C ASN A 84 -11.26 5.19 5.43
N LEU A 85 -10.75 6.37 5.07
CA LEU A 85 -9.38 6.83 5.39
C LEU A 85 -9.06 6.77 6.89
N THR A 86 -10.05 6.97 7.75
CA THR A 86 -9.86 6.94 9.21
C THR A 86 -9.53 5.53 9.68
N GLU A 87 -10.31 4.54 9.25
CA GLU A 87 -10.09 3.14 9.61
C GLU A 87 -8.77 2.62 9.03
N ILE A 88 -8.45 2.95 7.77
CA ILE A 88 -7.17 2.61 7.14
C ILE A 88 -5.99 3.13 7.98
N GLY A 89 -6.07 4.40 8.42
CA GLY A 89 -5.04 5.00 9.25
C GLY A 89 -4.89 4.32 10.61
N ILE A 90 -6.01 3.99 11.28
CA ILE A 90 -6.02 3.30 12.57
C ILE A 90 -5.41 1.90 12.44
N VAL A 91 -5.87 1.11 11.47
CA VAL A 91 -5.38 -0.27 11.26
C VAL A 91 -3.91 -0.26 10.87
N THR A 92 -3.47 0.71 10.05
CA THR A 92 -2.05 0.87 9.72
C THR A 92 -1.21 1.13 10.95
N LYS A 93 -1.64 2.05 11.82
CA LYS A 93 -0.95 2.34 13.09
C LYS A 93 -0.87 1.10 13.97
N LEU A 94 -1.97 0.36 14.12
CA LEU A 94 -1.98 -0.88 14.92
C LEU A 94 -1.07 -1.96 14.33
N GLY A 95 -1.03 -2.09 13.00
CA GLY A 95 -0.10 -3.00 12.30
C GLY A 95 1.36 -2.64 12.56
N ILE A 96 1.69 -1.35 12.50
CA ILE A 96 3.03 -0.84 12.84
C ILE A 96 3.41 -1.17 14.28
N GLU A 97 2.50 -0.98 15.24
CA GLU A 97 2.74 -1.24 16.66
C GLU A 97 2.88 -2.74 16.98
N LYS A 98 2.14 -3.61 16.29
CA LYS A 98 2.14 -5.06 16.51
C LYS A 98 3.41 -5.74 15.98
N ILE A 99 3.99 -5.22 14.91
CA ILE A 99 5.13 -5.83 14.22
C ILE A 99 6.44 -5.35 14.87
N THR A 100 7.35 -6.28 15.14
CA THR A 100 8.69 -5.97 15.69
C THR A 100 9.76 -6.00 14.61
N GLY A 101 10.85 -5.26 14.81
CA GLY A 101 11.97 -5.23 13.85
C GLY A 101 11.82 -4.17 12.76
N GLU A 102 12.66 -4.28 11.71
CA GLU A 102 12.63 -3.41 10.54
C GLU A 102 11.38 -3.63 9.71
N LYS A 103 10.78 -2.53 9.24
CA LYS A 103 9.49 -2.53 8.55
C LYS A 103 9.57 -1.75 7.25
N VAL A 104 8.76 -2.17 6.29
CA VAL A 104 8.42 -1.40 5.10
C VAL A 104 6.92 -1.29 5.01
N LEU A 105 6.44 -0.09 4.72
CA LEU A 105 5.03 0.19 4.49
C LEU A 105 4.80 0.40 3.00
N ILE A 106 3.97 -0.42 2.39
CA ILE A 106 3.60 -0.33 0.97
C ILE A 106 2.12 0.08 0.90
N PHE A 107 1.82 1.12 0.14
CA PHE A 107 0.44 1.54 -0.14
C PHE A 107 0.15 1.37 -1.64
N ASP A 108 -0.78 0.47 -1.94
CA ASP A 108 -1.23 0.14 -3.29
C ASP A 108 -2.73 0.46 -3.41
N SER A 109 -3.16 1.58 -3.99
CA SER A 109 -2.40 2.62 -4.69
C SER A 109 -2.96 4.00 -4.39
N LEU A 110 -2.15 5.04 -4.62
CA LEU A 110 -2.57 6.44 -4.59
C LEU A 110 -3.67 6.75 -5.61
N THR A 111 -3.53 6.18 -6.81
CA THR A 111 -4.45 6.38 -7.91
C THR A 111 -5.84 5.84 -7.55
N THR A 112 -5.88 4.61 -7.05
CA THR A 112 -7.13 3.94 -6.65
C THR A 112 -7.79 4.66 -5.47
N LEU A 113 -7.02 5.12 -4.48
CA LEU A 113 -7.57 5.86 -3.34
C LEU A 113 -8.26 7.17 -3.77
N SER A 114 -7.74 7.80 -4.84
CA SER A 114 -8.27 9.03 -5.43
C SER A 114 -9.60 8.84 -6.17
N LEU A 115 -9.94 7.60 -6.56
CA LEU A 115 -11.27 7.28 -7.12
C LEU A 115 -12.37 7.31 -6.05
N TYR A 116 -12.02 7.06 -4.79
CA TYR A 116 -12.97 6.96 -3.68
C TYR A 116 -13.06 8.24 -2.83
N ASN A 117 -12.10 9.15 -2.97
CA ASN A 117 -11.95 10.31 -2.10
C ASN A 117 -11.60 11.56 -2.88
N SER A 118 -12.08 12.72 -2.41
CA SER A 118 -11.63 14.01 -2.96
C SER A 118 -10.11 14.18 -2.84
N SER A 119 -9.47 14.85 -3.81
CA SER A 119 -8.01 15.08 -3.82
C SER A 119 -7.54 15.75 -2.52
N LYS A 120 -8.34 16.66 -1.95
CA LYS A 120 -8.06 17.28 -0.64
C LYS A 120 -7.98 16.26 0.51
N ASN A 121 -8.89 15.28 0.55
CA ASN A 121 -8.88 14.25 1.58
C ASN A 121 -7.72 13.28 1.40
N VAL A 122 -7.41 12.90 0.16
CA VAL A 122 -6.26 12.07 -0.20
C VAL A 122 -4.96 12.72 0.24
N VAL A 123 -4.73 14.00 -0.09
CA VAL A 123 -3.53 14.74 0.32
C VAL A 123 -3.41 14.83 1.84
N ARG A 124 -4.51 15.11 2.55
CA ARG A 124 -4.52 15.14 4.02
C ARG A 124 -4.17 13.79 4.63
N PHE A 125 -4.72 12.71 4.07
CA PHE A 125 -4.45 11.35 4.51
C PHE A 125 -2.99 10.97 4.28
N TYR A 126 -2.44 11.21 3.08
CA TYR A 126 -1.03 10.92 2.83
C TYR A 126 -0.10 11.76 3.69
N ASN A 127 -0.42 13.03 3.94
CA ASN A 127 0.34 13.82 4.90
C ASN A 127 0.33 13.17 6.29
N PHE A 128 -0.82 12.74 6.81
CA PHE A 128 -0.88 11.96 8.05
C PHE A 128 -0.05 10.66 7.98
N PHE A 129 -0.20 9.90 6.90
CA PHE A 129 0.43 8.61 6.69
C PHE A 129 1.96 8.72 6.66
N PHE A 130 2.50 9.75 6.00
CA PHE A 130 3.93 10.03 5.96
C PHE A 130 4.46 10.51 7.32
N GLN A 131 3.70 11.32 8.05
CA GLN A 131 4.08 11.72 9.40
C GLN A 131 4.08 10.51 10.36
N LEU A 132 3.11 9.61 10.22
CA LEU A 132 3.08 8.34 10.96
C LEU A 132 4.31 7.48 10.66
N ALA A 133 4.67 7.32 9.38
CA ALA A 133 5.89 6.60 8.99
C ALA A 133 7.16 7.26 9.54
N ARG A 134 7.26 8.59 9.47
CA ARG A 134 8.41 9.37 9.96
C ARG A 134 8.67 9.21 11.45
N VAL A 135 7.62 9.31 12.25
CA VAL A 135 7.73 9.18 13.71
C VAL A 135 8.17 7.76 14.11
N ASN A 136 7.94 6.76 13.26
CA ASN A 136 8.30 5.37 13.51
C ASN A 136 9.56 4.90 12.76
N ASP A 137 10.26 5.79 12.04
CA ASP A 137 11.44 5.48 11.20
C ASP A 137 11.19 4.36 10.16
N ILE A 138 10.01 4.37 9.52
CA ILE A 138 9.57 3.32 8.59
C ILE A 138 9.77 3.75 7.14
N GLU A 139 10.49 2.93 6.37
CA GLU A 139 10.55 3.07 4.92
C GLU A 139 9.15 2.92 4.31
N THR A 140 8.73 3.87 3.47
CA THR A 140 7.39 3.90 2.91
C THR A 140 7.43 4.00 1.40
N ILE A 141 6.66 3.15 0.74
CA ILE A 141 6.55 3.03 -0.71
C ILE A 141 5.08 3.25 -1.08
N ILE A 142 4.80 4.31 -1.82
CA ILE A 142 3.48 4.59 -2.38
C ILE A 142 3.51 4.21 -3.85
N ILE A 143 2.57 3.38 -4.27
CA ILE A 143 2.44 2.99 -5.67
C ILE A 143 1.37 3.86 -6.32
N ALA A 144 1.64 4.32 -7.53
CA ALA A 144 0.71 5.07 -8.36
C ALA A 144 0.75 4.55 -9.80
N LEU A 145 -0.40 4.49 -10.45
CA LEU A 145 -0.55 4.03 -11.83
C LEU A 145 -0.45 5.23 -12.79
N GLU A 146 0.46 5.16 -13.78
CA GLU A 146 0.77 6.26 -14.70
C GLU A 146 -0.44 6.76 -15.49
N SER A 147 -1.30 5.85 -15.96
CA SER A 147 -2.47 6.15 -16.82
C SER A 147 -3.55 6.99 -16.14
N ASP A 148 -3.68 6.84 -14.81
CA ASP A 148 -4.85 7.32 -14.07
C ASP A 148 -4.48 8.27 -12.92
N ILE A 149 -3.23 8.73 -12.88
CA ILE A 149 -2.80 9.72 -11.89
C ILE A 149 -3.55 11.04 -12.11
N ASP A 150 -4.34 11.43 -11.10
CA ASP A 150 -4.69 12.83 -10.90
C ASP A 150 -3.40 13.61 -10.67
N LYS A 151 -2.98 14.37 -11.69
CA LYS A 151 -1.77 15.20 -11.65
C LYS A 151 -1.81 16.17 -10.48
N GLU A 152 -2.98 16.61 -10.02
CA GLU A 152 -3.12 17.51 -8.88
C GLU A 152 -2.76 16.83 -7.56
N ALA A 153 -3.28 15.61 -7.33
CA ALA A 153 -2.96 14.82 -6.15
C ALA A 153 -1.47 14.43 -6.11
N LEU A 154 -0.92 13.99 -7.24
CA LEU A 154 0.50 13.65 -7.34
C LEU A 154 1.37 14.88 -7.08
N ASN A 155 1.10 16.02 -7.73
CA ASN A 155 1.87 17.26 -7.52
C ASN A 155 1.82 17.72 -6.06
N SER A 156 0.68 17.58 -5.39
CA SER A 156 0.52 17.91 -3.98
C SER A 156 1.33 16.98 -3.07
N ILE A 157 1.48 15.71 -3.46
CA ILE A 157 2.22 14.69 -2.71
C ILE A 157 3.74 14.75 -3.00
N HIS A 158 4.16 15.23 -4.17
CA HIS A 158 5.58 15.41 -4.51
C HIS A 158 6.33 16.24 -3.46
N GLY A 159 5.72 17.29 -2.91
CA GLY A 159 6.32 18.11 -1.85
C GLY A 159 6.36 17.45 -0.47
N LEU A 160 5.73 16.28 -0.31
CA LEU A 160 5.62 15.56 0.95
C LEU A 160 6.50 14.30 1.00
N VAL A 161 7.10 13.90 -0.12
CA VAL A 161 7.90 12.68 -0.26
C VAL A 161 9.36 13.01 -0.54
N ASP A 162 10.25 12.07 -0.26
CA ASP A 162 11.68 12.27 -0.45
C ASP A 162 12.07 12.05 -1.92
N GLN A 163 11.37 11.13 -2.60
CA GLN A 163 11.68 10.72 -3.97
C GLN A 163 10.43 10.33 -4.75
N VAL A 164 10.46 10.59 -6.06
CA VAL A 164 9.50 10.06 -7.02
C VAL A 164 10.28 9.30 -8.08
N LYS A 165 9.92 8.04 -8.31
CA LYS A 165 10.61 7.12 -9.21
C LYS A 165 9.62 6.60 -10.25
N THR A 166 9.98 6.72 -11.53
CA THR A 166 9.30 5.99 -12.61
C THR A 166 9.99 4.63 -12.76
N TYR A 167 9.23 3.54 -12.72
CA TYR A 167 9.81 2.20 -12.81
C TYR A 167 9.86 1.76 -14.28
N ASP A 168 10.91 2.19 -14.98
CA ASP A 168 11.25 1.70 -16.31
C ASP A 168 12.31 0.60 -16.17
N ARG A 169 11.88 -0.66 -16.02
CA ARG A 169 12.74 -1.84 -16.14
C ARG A 169 12.10 -2.88 -17.04
#